data_AF-A0A9P0KF85-F1
#
_entry.id   AF-A0A9P0KF85-F1
#
_cell.length_a   1.000
_cell.length_b   1.000
_cell.length_c   1.000
_cell.angle_alpha   90.00
_cell.angle_beta   90.00
_cell.angle_gamma   90.00
#
_symmetry.space_group_name_H-M   'P 1'
#
loop_
_entity.id
_entity.type
_entity.pdbx_description
1 polymer ?
#
loop_
_entity_poly.entity_id
_entity_poly.type
_entity_poly.pdbx_seq_one_letter_code
_entity_poly.pdbx_strand_id
1 'polypeptide(L)'
;MYVANVFFQHDLLGYKPSPGDLAYPEKLEQMENIALELKDRRSDSRSSVASLESQEVAQINAAQMAHFYSYTGNSPADLHGMWYPTVKRTLVCLSRLYFCLDRNTFQGLAQEALVICIRTIKSAAELIRARRTPVDAHLFQIKHLLIVREQIAPFQVDFTVKELALDFSTVQKAAMELIHHRNNIFTFGSNNALLEFLLEGTPKVKEYLVDSRKEIDKQLKQSCEAFIAHATSLLIGNVQTWIEKSEHILKIIQAENAPNQELTVAGQDFGKANVVAGIVSEAQKNIKSKIPEIQRSMQLYLANRETEFILFRPVKNNLINAFVQLDQILLKGGYTDEDQLLIACPSPEQINILICTVSLGSAQDSVVKS
;
A
#
# COMPACT_ATOMS: atom_id res chain seq x y z
N MET A 1 4.94 22.20 -24.54
CA MET A 1 5.82 22.08 -23.35
C MET A 1 5.57 23.16 -22.30
N TYR A 2 5.70 24.46 -22.61
CA TYR A 2 5.55 25.55 -21.60
C TYR A 2 4.19 25.53 -20.86
N VAL A 3 3.08 25.37 -21.58
CA VAL A 3 1.74 25.30 -20.96
C VAL A 3 1.55 24.09 -20.05
N ALA A 4 2.16 22.94 -20.39
CA ALA A 4 2.09 21.73 -19.55
C ALA A 4 2.91 21.90 -18.25
N ASN A 5 4.09 22.51 -18.33
CA ASN A 5 4.91 22.80 -17.15
C ASN A 5 4.23 23.83 -16.22
N VAL A 6 3.62 24.88 -16.78
CA VAL A 6 2.82 25.84 -16.00
C VAL A 6 1.63 25.16 -15.32
N PHE A 7 0.94 24.24 -16.02
CA PHE A 7 -0.13 23.43 -15.41
C PHE A 7 0.39 22.53 -14.27
N PHE A 8 1.54 21.87 -14.45
CA PHE A 8 2.14 21.05 -13.40
C PHE A 8 2.53 21.87 -12.17
N GLN A 9 3.09 23.06 -12.35
CA GLN A 9 3.46 23.94 -11.25
C GLN A 9 2.26 24.53 -10.52
N HIS A 10 1.26 25.01 -11.25
CA HIS A 10 0.13 25.72 -10.65
C HIS A 10 -0.98 24.78 -10.16
N ASP A 11 -1.40 23.82 -11.00
CA ASP A 11 -2.62 23.04 -10.77
C ASP A 11 -2.37 21.69 -10.08
N LEU A 12 -1.12 21.22 -10.04
CA LEU A 12 -0.71 20.00 -9.32
C LEU A 12 0.21 20.29 -8.14
N LEU A 13 1.37 20.94 -8.35
CA LEU A 13 2.35 21.21 -7.31
C LEU A 13 1.87 22.26 -6.30
N GLY A 14 1.17 23.30 -6.77
CA GLY A 14 0.55 24.34 -5.96
C GLY A 14 -0.80 23.96 -5.35
N TYR A 15 -1.31 22.75 -5.65
CA TYR A 15 -2.64 22.35 -5.19
C TYR A 15 -2.68 22.21 -3.66
N LYS A 16 -3.48 23.05 -3.01
CA LYS A 16 -3.81 22.94 -1.60
C LYS A 16 -5.17 22.25 -1.46
N PRO A 17 -5.23 21.02 -0.93
CA PRO A 17 -6.50 20.32 -0.80
C PRO A 17 -7.44 21.07 0.14
N SER A 18 -8.68 21.26 -0.31
CA SER A 18 -9.72 21.85 0.53
C SER A 18 -10.16 20.83 1.61
N PRO A 19 -10.79 21.27 2.72
CA PRO A 19 -11.29 20.35 3.73
C PRO A 19 -12.26 19.29 3.17
N GLY A 20 -13.02 19.62 2.13
CA GLY A 20 -13.93 18.68 1.45
C GLY A 20 -13.21 17.65 0.56
N ASP A 21 -12.02 17.96 0.06
CA ASP A 21 -11.20 17.00 -0.71
C ASP A 21 -10.52 15.96 0.19
N LEU A 22 -10.42 16.26 1.49
CA LEU A 22 -9.84 15.39 2.52
C LEU A 22 -10.92 14.73 3.40
N ALA A 23 -12.21 14.89 3.06
CA ALA A 23 -13.34 14.31 3.78
C ALA A 23 -13.48 12.80 3.49
N TYR A 24 -12.41 12.05 3.76
CA TYR A 24 -12.40 10.60 3.75
C TYR A 24 -12.29 10.11 5.20
N PRO A 25 -13.10 9.11 5.61
CA PRO A 25 -14.01 8.29 4.80
C PRO A 25 -15.43 8.84 4.58
N GLU A 26 -15.80 10.00 5.15
CA GLU A 26 -17.21 10.44 5.24
C GLU A 26 -17.89 10.54 3.88
N LYS A 27 -17.15 11.00 2.87
CA LYS A 27 -17.63 11.11 1.50
C LYS A 27 -17.98 9.74 0.90
N LEU A 28 -17.24 8.69 1.26
CA LEU A 28 -17.49 7.33 0.80
C LEU A 28 -18.71 6.73 1.52
N GLU A 29 -18.85 6.96 2.82
CA GLU A 29 -20.00 6.48 3.60
C GLU A 29 -21.32 7.10 3.12
N GLN A 30 -21.32 8.41 2.84
CA GLN A 30 -22.48 9.10 2.28
C GLN A 30 -22.89 8.49 0.93
N MET A 31 -21.91 8.18 0.07
CA MET A 31 -22.18 7.55 -1.23
C MET A 31 -22.73 6.13 -1.09
N GLU A 32 -22.20 5.35 -0.14
CA GLU A 32 -22.70 4.00 0.16
C GLU A 32 -24.15 4.05 0.63
N ASN A 33 -24.49 4.97 1.53
CA ASN A 33 -25.87 5.16 2.02
C ASN A 33 -26.82 5.55 0.88
N ILE A 34 -26.44 6.52 0.04
CA ILE A 34 -27.24 6.92 -1.13
C ILE A 34 -27.45 5.74 -2.08
N ALA A 35 -26.44 4.91 -2.28
CA ALA A 35 -26.53 3.73 -3.14
C ALA A 35 -27.47 2.66 -2.58
N LEU A 36 -27.42 2.43 -1.26
CA LEU A 36 -28.34 1.53 -0.57
C LEU A 36 -29.78 2.03 -0.69
N GLU A 37 -30.04 3.32 -0.47
CA GLU A 37 -31.36 3.94 -0.64
C GLU A 37 -31.89 3.82 -2.09
N LEU A 38 -31.04 4.00 -3.10
CA LEU A 38 -31.43 3.82 -4.50
C LEU A 38 -31.73 2.35 -4.85
N LYS A 39 -30.99 1.42 -4.26
CA LYS A 39 -31.19 -0.02 -4.47
C LYS A 39 -32.51 -0.47 -3.85
N ASP A 40 -32.81 0.01 -2.65
CA ASP A 40 -34.04 -0.30 -1.91
C ASP A 40 -35.30 0.20 -2.63
N ARG A 41 -35.25 1.44 -3.16
CA ARG A 41 -36.32 1.98 -4.02
C ARG A 41 -36.53 1.19 -5.32
N ARG A 42 -35.50 0.55 -5.86
CA ARG A 42 -35.59 -0.29 -7.07
C ARG A 42 -36.15 -1.68 -6.78
N SER A 43 -35.97 -2.25 -5.59
CA SER A 43 -36.65 -3.50 -5.18
C SER A 43 -38.15 -3.29 -5.03
N ASP A 44 -38.57 -2.18 -4.42
CA ASP A 44 -40.00 -1.87 -4.24
C ASP A 44 -40.72 -1.59 -5.56
N SER A 45 -40.05 -0.95 -6.51
CA SER A 45 -40.61 -0.60 -7.82
C SER A 45 -40.80 -1.80 -8.77
N ARG A 46 -40.24 -2.98 -8.46
CA ARG A 46 -40.52 -4.21 -9.23
C ARG A 46 -41.85 -4.87 -8.85
N SER A 47 -42.46 -4.45 -7.73
CA SER A 47 -43.77 -4.95 -7.29
C SER A 47 -44.96 -4.16 -7.86
N SER A 48 -44.71 -3.01 -8.50
CA SER A 48 -45.74 -2.14 -9.04
C SER A 48 -45.51 -1.88 -10.53
N VAL A 49 -46.53 -2.17 -11.34
CA VAL A 49 -46.60 -1.95 -12.79
C VAL A 49 -46.16 -0.53 -13.17
N ALA A 50 -44.92 -0.40 -13.66
CA ALA A 50 -44.34 0.90 -14.00
C ALA A 50 -44.91 1.44 -15.33
N SER A 51 -45.40 2.68 -15.27
CA SER A 51 -45.88 3.48 -16.40
C SER A 51 -44.74 3.81 -17.39
N LEU A 52 -45.02 3.65 -18.69
CA LEU A 52 -44.06 3.80 -19.80
C LEU A 52 -43.38 5.19 -19.84
N GLU A 53 -44.06 6.26 -19.42
CA GLU A 53 -43.50 7.62 -19.41
C GLU A 53 -42.39 7.81 -18.36
N SER A 54 -42.38 7.02 -17.27
CA SER A 54 -41.33 7.07 -16.25
C SER A 54 -40.07 6.30 -16.66
N GLN A 55 -40.19 5.39 -17.63
CA GLN A 55 -39.04 4.64 -18.16
C GLN A 55 -38.19 5.46 -19.12
N GLU A 56 -38.77 6.35 -19.94
CA GLU A 56 -37.99 7.19 -20.86
C GLU A 56 -37.16 8.25 -20.12
N VAL A 57 -37.72 8.93 -19.13
CA VAL A 57 -36.97 9.92 -18.32
C VAL A 57 -35.89 9.24 -17.47
N ALA A 58 -36.17 8.03 -16.96
CA ALA A 58 -35.18 7.21 -16.26
C ALA A 58 -34.09 6.67 -17.20
N GLN A 59 -34.40 6.33 -18.45
CA GLN A 59 -33.43 5.90 -19.46
C GLN A 59 -32.56 7.06 -19.96
N ILE A 60 -33.10 8.28 -20.11
CA ILE A 60 -32.31 9.45 -20.51
C ILE A 60 -31.32 9.84 -19.40
N ASN A 61 -31.74 9.83 -18.14
CA ASN A 61 -30.85 10.06 -17.01
C ASN A 61 -29.83 8.92 -16.80
N ALA A 62 -30.24 7.66 -17.02
CA ALA A 62 -29.34 6.51 -16.99
C ALA A 62 -28.32 6.53 -18.15
N ALA A 63 -28.70 7.00 -19.35
CA ALA A 63 -27.81 7.13 -20.50
C ALA A 63 -26.83 8.31 -20.34
N GLN A 64 -27.24 9.41 -19.71
CA GLN A 64 -26.33 10.51 -19.34
C GLN A 64 -25.37 10.11 -18.22
N MET A 65 -25.79 9.25 -17.27
CA MET A 65 -24.90 8.63 -16.27
C MET A 65 -24.06 7.49 -16.85
N ALA A 66 -24.49 6.86 -17.97
CA ALA A 66 -23.75 5.80 -18.64
C ALA A 66 -22.40 6.27 -19.19
N HIS A 67 -22.30 7.54 -19.57
CA HIS A 67 -21.04 8.17 -19.98
C HIS A 67 -20.07 8.46 -18.83
N PHE A 68 -20.48 8.25 -17.57
CA PHE A 68 -19.66 8.44 -16.37
C PHE A 68 -19.27 7.13 -15.65
N TYR A 69 -19.78 5.98 -16.09
CA TYR A 69 -19.28 4.69 -15.62
C TYR A 69 -17.97 4.36 -16.34
N SER A 70 -16.84 4.58 -15.67
CA SER A 70 -15.63 3.86 -16.02
C SER A 70 -15.88 2.36 -15.86
N TYR A 71 -15.14 1.55 -16.62
CA TYR A 71 -15.14 0.08 -16.61
C TYR A 71 -14.67 -0.54 -15.26
N THR A 72 -14.73 0.23 -14.18
CA THR A 72 -14.25 -0.09 -12.84
C THR A 72 -15.45 -0.40 -11.95
N GLY A 73 -15.86 -1.67 -11.93
CA GLY A 73 -16.64 -2.24 -10.83
C GLY A 73 -18.04 -1.69 -10.56
N ASN A 74 -18.88 -2.50 -9.93
CA ASN A 74 -20.29 -2.18 -9.66
C ASN A 74 -20.48 -1.22 -8.46
N SER A 75 -19.50 -0.37 -8.14
CA SER A 75 -19.55 0.51 -6.96
C SER A 75 -19.82 1.98 -7.33
N PRO A 76 -20.82 2.64 -6.71
CA PRO A 76 -21.08 4.07 -6.88
C PRO A 76 -19.96 4.98 -6.32
N ALA A 77 -19.01 4.43 -5.58
CA ALA A 77 -17.80 5.13 -5.14
C ALA A 77 -16.78 5.36 -6.28
N ASP A 78 -16.95 4.72 -7.44
CA ASP A 78 -16.05 4.81 -8.58
C ASP A 78 -16.46 5.85 -9.63
N LEU A 79 -17.49 6.66 -9.34
CA LEU A 79 -17.79 7.83 -10.15
C LEU A 79 -16.58 8.79 -10.17
N HIS A 80 -16.25 9.33 -11.35
CA HIS A 80 -15.21 10.38 -11.53
C HIS A 80 -15.39 11.64 -10.64
N GLY A 81 -16.51 11.78 -9.92
CA GLY A 81 -16.71 12.81 -8.89
C GLY A 81 -16.03 12.51 -7.54
N MET A 82 -15.70 11.25 -7.27
CA MET A 82 -15.12 10.79 -6.00
C MET A 82 -13.61 10.68 -6.02
N TRP A 83 -12.98 10.85 -7.18
CA TRP A 83 -11.53 10.81 -7.30
C TRP A 83 -10.92 12.07 -6.69
N TYR A 84 -9.78 11.89 -6.02
CA TYR A 84 -9.00 13.02 -5.53
C TYR A 84 -8.69 14.01 -6.69
N PRO A 85 -8.90 15.33 -6.50
CA PRO A 85 -8.86 16.27 -7.61
C PRO A 85 -7.57 16.29 -8.42
N THR A 86 -6.40 16.09 -7.78
CA THR A 86 -5.13 16.05 -8.52
C THR A 86 -5.03 14.83 -9.43
N VAL A 87 -5.54 13.67 -9.00
CA VAL A 87 -5.62 12.46 -9.83
C VAL A 87 -6.47 12.72 -11.06
N LYS A 88 -7.66 13.28 -10.88
CA LYS A 88 -8.57 13.62 -11.98
C LYS A 88 -7.92 14.60 -12.98
N ARG A 89 -7.30 15.68 -12.46
CA ARG A 89 -6.61 16.69 -13.27
C ARG A 89 -5.46 16.08 -14.06
N THR A 90 -4.64 15.25 -13.42
CA THR A 90 -3.53 14.54 -14.09
C THR A 90 -4.05 13.64 -15.21
N LEU A 91 -5.05 12.79 -14.95
CA LEU A 91 -5.55 11.84 -15.96
C LEU A 91 -6.20 12.54 -17.16
N VAL A 92 -6.98 13.62 -16.94
CA VAL A 92 -7.56 14.43 -18.02
C VAL A 92 -6.47 15.16 -18.81
N CYS A 93 -5.40 15.61 -18.15
CA CYS A 93 -4.26 16.21 -18.82
C CYS A 93 -3.56 15.17 -19.71
N LEU A 94 -3.26 13.98 -19.18
CA LEU A 94 -2.62 12.90 -19.91
C LEU A 94 -3.42 12.45 -21.13
N SER A 95 -4.74 12.30 -21.01
CA SER A 95 -5.58 11.88 -22.15
C SER A 95 -5.57 12.90 -23.29
N ARG A 96 -5.54 14.21 -22.98
CA ARG A 96 -5.42 15.27 -23.98
C ARG A 96 -4.03 15.36 -24.58
N LEU A 97 -2.99 15.26 -23.76
CA LEU A 97 -1.60 15.32 -24.21
C LEU A 97 -1.25 14.13 -25.13
N TYR A 98 -1.83 12.96 -24.89
CA TYR A 98 -1.61 11.76 -25.69
C TYR A 98 -1.97 11.95 -27.18
N PHE A 99 -3.07 12.65 -27.48
CA PHE A 99 -3.49 12.91 -28.86
C PHE A 99 -2.75 14.09 -29.53
N CYS A 100 -2.15 14.98 -28.74
CA CYS A 100 -1.61 16.24 -29.24
C CYS A 100 -0.08 16.26 -29.35
N LEU A 101 0.62 15.24 -28.85
CA LEU A 101 2.08 15.21 -28.78
C LEU A 101 2.66 13.97 -29.47
N ASP A 102 3.90 14.10 -29.92
CA ASP A 102 4.70 12.96 -30.33
C ASP A 102 5.00 12.04 -29.13
N ARG A 103 5.21 10.76 -29.44
CA ARG A 103 5.47 9.68 -28.48
C ARG A 103 6.49 10.08 -27.43
N ASN A 104 7.68 10.52 -27.85
CA ASN A 104 8.82 10.80 -26.97
C ASN A 104 8.55 11.98 -26.02
N THR A 105 8.00 13.09 -26.55
CA THR A 105 7.65 14.26 -25.73
C THR A 105 6.53 13.93 -24.75
N PHE A 106 5.55 13.11 -25.15
CA PHE A 106 4.48 12.66 -24.29
C PHE A 106 5.01 11.82 -23.12
N GLN A 107 5.93 10.88 -23.35
CA GLN A 107 6.45 10.03 -22.26
C GLN A 107 7.06 10.84 -21.12
N GLY A 108 7.93 11.81 -21.46
CA GLY A 108 8.63 12.63 -20.47
C GLY A 108 7.67 13.49 -19.64
N LEU A 109 6.70 14.13 -20.31
CA LEU A 109 5.68 14.92 -19.63
C LEU A 109 4.75 14.06 -18.77
N ALA A 110 4.43 12.86 -19.24
CA ALA A 110 3.58 11.95 -18.49
C ALA A 110 4.26 11.41 -17.23
N GLN A 111 5.55 11.07 -17.33
CA GLN A 111 6.37 10.68 -16.18
C GLN A 111 6.40 11.79 -15.12
N GLU A 112 6.67 13.02 -15.54
CA GLU A 112 6.67 14.19 -14.63
C GLU A 112 5.31 14.38 -13.96
N ALA A 113 4.22 14.36 -14.76
CA ALA A 113 2.86 14.51 -14.24
C ALA A 113 2.48 13.41 -13.24
N LEU A 114 2.88 12.15 -13.49
CA LEU A 114 2.59 11.00 -12.63
C LEU A 114 3.40 11.06 -11.33
N VAL A 115 4.69 11.42 -11.38
CA VAL A 115 5.51 11.61 -10.18
C VAL A 115 4.92 12.70 -9.28
N ILE A 116 4.48 13.82 -9.87
CA ILE A 116 3.82 14.89 -9.12
C ILE A 116 2.49 14.39 -8.54
N CYS A 117 1.68 13.67 -9.33
CA CYS A 117 0.41 13.11 -8.87
C CYS A 117 0.59 12.20 -7.65
N ILE A 118 1.52 11.23 -7.72
CA ILE A 118 1.86 10.34 -6.60
C ILE A 118 2.28 11.14 -5.37
N ARG A 119 3.11 12.17 -5.55
CA ARG A 119 3.54 13.04 -4.45
C ARG A 119 2.37 13.77 -3.80
N THR A 120 1.42 14.27 -4.59
CA THR A 120 0.21 14.93 -4.06
C THR A 120 -0.71 13.96 -3.33
N ILE A 121 -0.85 12.71 -3.82
CA ILE A 121 -1.60 11.66 -3.13
C ILE A 121 -0.95 11.36 -1.78
N LYS A 122 0.37 11.19 -1.73
CA LYS A 122 1.11 10.93 -0.49
C LYS A 122 0.96 12.07 0.51
N SER A 123 1.05 13.33 0.05
CA SER A 123 0.79 14.51 0.90
C SER A 123 -0.63 14.53 1.46
N ALA A 124 -1.63 14.21 0.63
CA ALA A 124 -3.02 14.12 1.07
C ALA A 124 -3.23 12.98 2.08
N ALA A 125 -2.62 11.82 1.87
CA ALA A 125 -2.66 10.70 2.82
C ALA A 125 -2.09 11.09 4.19
N GLU A 126 -0.99 11.84 4.24
CA GLU A 126 -0.42 12.36 5.49
C GLU A 126 -1.36 13.35 6.21
N LEU A 127 -2.07 14.20 5.46
CA LEU A 127 -3.09 15.08 6.03
C LEU A 127 -4.31 14.33 6.56
N ILE A 128 -4.74 13.25 5.88
CA ILE A 128 -5.82 12.37 6.35
C ILE A 128 -5.38 11.64 7.62
N ARG A 129 -4.14 11.13 7.65
CA ARG A 129 -3.56 10.47 8.83
C ARG A 129 -3.61 11.36 10.06
N ALA A 130 -3.33 12.65 9.92
CA ALA A 130 -3.35 13.61 11.01
C ALA A 130 -4.77 13.94 11.52
N ARG A 131 -5.81 13.75 10.70
CA ARG A 131 -7.19 14.14 11.04
C ARG A 131 -8.06 12.97 11.51
N ARG A 132 -7.84 11.77 10.96
CA ARG A 132 -8.68 10.59 11.16
C ARG A 132 -7.86 9.43 11.69
N THR A 133 -7.70 8.39 10.88
CA THR A 133 -6.96 7.19 11.27
C THR A 133 -5.83 6.91 10.28
N PRO A 134 -4.75 6.26 10.74
CA PRO A 134 -3.70 5.74 9.85
C PRO A 134 -4.21 4.68 8.88
N VAL A 135 -5.26 3.93 9.22
CA VAL A 135 -5.89 2.94 8.33
C VAL A 135 -6.49 3.64 7.10
N ASP A 136 -7.27 4.69 7.33
CA ASP A 136 -7.92 5.47 6.26
C ASP A 136 -6.91 6.16 5.33
N ALA A 137 -5.79 6.64 5.89
CA ALA A 137 -4.71 7.25 5.12
C ALA A 137 -4.08 6.26 4.12
N HIS A 138 -3.73 5.05 4.59
CA HIS A 138 -3.17 4.03 3.72
C HIS A 138 -4.18 3.53 2.68
N LEU A 139 -5.44 3.30 3.07
CA LEU A 139 -6.49 2.87 2.15
C LEU A 139 -6.82 3.95 1.10
N PHE A 140 -6.80 5.22 1.48
CA PHE A 140 -6.90 6.34 0.54
C PHE A 140 -5.78 6.30 -0.50
N GLN A 141 -4.54 6.09 -0.06
CA GLN A 141 -3.39 6.00 -0.97
C GLN A 141 -3.50 4.79 -1.90
N ILE A 142 -3.81 3.61 -1.38
CA ILE A 142 -3.99 2.38 -2.18
C ILE A 142 -5.10 2.56 -3.22
N LYS A 143 -6.28 3.07 -2.81
CA LYS A 143 -7.42 3.32 -3.71
C LYS A 143 -7.00 4.22 -4.88
N HIS A 144 -6.37 5.36 -4.59
CA HIS A 144 -6.01 6.32 -5.64
C HIS A 144 -4.85 5.86 -6.52
N LEU A 145 -3.90 5.09 -5.98
CA LEU A 145 -2.83 4.49 -6.79
C LEU A 145 -3.37 3.37 -7.70
N LEU A 146 -4.34 2.58 -7.25
CA LEU A 146 -5.03 1.59 -8.10
C LEU A 146 -5.80 2.28 -9.24
N ILE A 147 -6.51 3.38 -8.95
CA ILE A 147 -7.19 4.18 -9.98
C ILE A 147 -6.17 4.70 -11.00
N VAL A 148 -5.07 5.33 -10.55
CA VAL A 148 -4.04 5.83 -11.47
C VAL A 148 -3.48 4.70 -12.33
N ARG A 149 -3.11 3.56 -11.71
CA ARG A 149 -2.56 2.38 -12.41
C ARG A 149 -3.50 1.87 -13.49
N GLU A 150 -4.79 1.74 -13.19
CA GLU A 150 -5.80 1.26 -14.14
C GLU A 150 -6.01 2.27 -15.28
N GLN A 151 -6.14 3.55 -14.95
CA GLN A 151 -6.43 4.60 -15.93
C GLN A 151 -5.24 4.89 -16.86
N ILE A 152 -4.02 4.54 -16.47
CA ILE A 152 -2.86 4.62 -17.37
C ILE A 152 -2.65 3.38 -18.22
N ALA A 153 -3.34 2.27 -17.92
CA ALA A 153 -3.20 1.03 -18.68
C ALA A 153 -3.58 1.18 -20.16
N PRO A 154 -4.59 1.97 -20.58
CA PRO A 154 -4.89 2.19 -21.99
C PRO A 154 -3.81 2.96 -22.75
N PHE A 155 -2.96 3.75 -22.07
CA PHE A 155 -1.83 4.46 -22.68
C PHE A 155 -0.62 3.54 -22.90
N GLN A 156 -0.84 2.22 -23.06
CA GLN A 156 0.16 1.13 -23.09
C GLN A 156 1.15 1.16 -24.28
N VAL A 157 1.23 2.28 -24.99
CA VAL A 157 2.37 2.61 -25.84
C VAL A 157 3.11 3.71 -25.07
N ASP A 158 4.26 3.36 -24.46
CA ASP A 158 5.35 4.30 -24.16
C ASP A 158 5.39 5.04 -22.83
N PHE A 159 5.54 4.33 -21.71
CA PHE A 159 6.10 4.93 -20.48
C PHE A 159 7.51 4.49 -20.14
N THR A 160 8.18 3.76 -21.04
CA THR A 160 9.61 3.44 -20.91
C THR A 160 10.42 4.57 -21.52
N VAL A 161 10.83 5.54 -20.70
CA VAL A 161 11.82 6.54 -21.12
C VAL A 161 13.20 5.91 -20.96
N LYS A 162 14.00 5.95 -22.03
CA LYS A 162 15.43 5.63 -21.97
C LYS A 162 16.16 6.86 -21.46
N GLU A 163 16.34 6.97 -20.15
CA GLU A 163 17.24 7.99 -19.60
C GLU A 163 18.68 7.50 -19.81
N LEU A 164 19.39 8.15 -20.74
CA LEU A 164 20.81 7.94 -20.97
C LEU A 164 21.57 8.70 -19.87
N ALA A 165 21.87 8.03 -18.75
CA ALA A 165 22.74 8.61 -17.74
C ALA A 165 24.19 8.20 -18.02
N LEU A 166 25.10 9.17 -17.95
CA LEU A 166 26.53 8.90 -18.05
C LEU A 166 27.01 8.33 -16.71
N ASP A 167 27.51 7.10 -16.72
CA ASP A 167 28.14 6.48 -15.55
C ASP A 167 29.61 6.90 -15.48
N PHE A 168 29.92 7.75 -14.50
CA PHE A 168 31.27 8.24 -14.25
C PHE A 168 32.11 7.32 -13.36
N SER A 169 31.57 6.18 -12.92
CA SER A 169 32.31 5.24 -12.07
C SER A 169 33.54 4.65 -12.77
N THR A 170 33.50 4.48 -14.10
CA THR A 170 34.65 4.05 -14.90
C THR A 170 35.68 5.15 -15.03
N VAL A 171 35.24 6.39 -15.24
CA VAL A 171 36.10 7.59 -15.29
C VAL A 171 36.82 7.79 -13.96
N GLN A 172 36.12 7.61 -12.84
CA GLN A 172 36.70 7.73 -11.49
C GLN A 172 37.78 6.66 -11.25
N LYS A 173 37.54 5.42 -11.66
CA LYS A 173 38.53 4.32 -11.54
C LYS A 173 39.75 4.57 -12.41
N ALA A 174 39.55 4.91 -13.69
CA ALA A 174 40.63 5.24 -14.62
C ALA A 174 41.44 6.46 -14.14
N ALA A 175 40.79 7.48 -13.56
CA ALA A 175 41.47 8.65 -12.99
C ALA A 175 42.31 8.27 -11.76
N MET A 176 41.81 7.36 -10.92
CA MET A 176 42.54 6.85 -9.76
C MET A 176 43.77 6.05 -10.20
N GLU A 177 43.64 5.23 -11.25
CA GLU A 177 44.75 4.48 -11.84
C GLU A 177 45.79 5.40 -12.48
N LEU A 178 45.38 6.50 -13.12
CA LEU A 178 46.31 7.52 -13.63
C LEU A 178 47.09 8.21 -12.50
N ILE A 179 46.44 8.49 -11.37
CA ILE A 179 47.10 9.08 -10.19
C ILE A 179 48.08 8.09 -9.57
N HIS A 180 47.72 6.81 -9.47
CA HIS A 180 48.61 5.76 -8.98
C HIS A 180 49.81 5.54 -9.91
N HIS A 181 49.62 5.66 -11.22
CA HIS A 181 50.67 5.50 -12.23
C HIS A 181 51.26 6.85 -12.69
N ARG A 182 51.25 7.88 -11.84
CA ARG A 182 51.64 9.25 -12.24
C ARG A 182 53.07 9.38 -12.81
N ASN A 183 53.95 8.46 -12.45
CA ASN A 183 55.33 8.43 -12.92
C ASN A 183 55.46 7.98 -14.38
N ASN A 184 54.40 7.40 -14.95
CA ASN A 184 54.34 6.85 -16.31
C ASN A 184 53.37 7.63 -17.24
N ILE A 185 52.97 8.85 -16.85
CA ILE A 185 52.02 9.69 -17.63
C ILE A 185 52.64 10.15 -18.97
N PHE A 186 53.95 10.33 -19.04
CA PHE A 186 54.66 10.87 -20.20
C PHE A 186 55.69 9.90 -20.81
N THR A 187 55.55 8.60 -20.55
CA THR A 187 56.42 7.59 -21.18
C THR A 187 56.09 7.49 -22.67
N PHE A 188 57.11 7.56 -23.53
CA PHE A 188 57.00 7.49 -25.00
C PHE A 188 56.84 6.06 -25.54
N GLY A 189 56.26 5.15 -24.75
CA GLY A 189 56.05 3.74 -25.10
C GLY A 189 54.57 3.34 -25.15
N SER A 190 54.28 2.10 -25.54
CA SER A 190 52.90 1.55 -25.64
C SER A 190 52.12 1.49 -24.32
N ASN A 191 52.79 1.73 -23.17
CA ASN A 191 52.21 1.68 -21.82
C ASN A 191 52.15 3.10 -21.23
N ASN A 192 51.45 4.01 -21.92
CA ASN A 192 51.26 5.38 -21.46
C ASN A 192 49.95 5.48 -20.65
N ALA A 193 50.07 5.80 -19.37
CA ALA A 193 48.93 5.86 -18.45
C ALA A 193 47.89 6.94 -18.82
N LEU A 194 48.30 7.98 -19.57
CA LEU A 194 47.40 9.01 -20.10
C LEU A 194 46.59 8.48 -21.28
N LEU A 195 47.22 7.72 -22.19
CA LEU A 195 46.50 7.07 -23.30
C LEU A 195 45.53 6.02 -22.77
N GLU A 196 45.94 5.22 -21.79
CA GLU A 196 45.09 4.23 -21.11
C GLU A 196 43.89 4.92 -20.41
N PHE A 197 44.12 6.04 -19.71
CA PHE A 197 43.04 6.85 -19.16
C PHE A 197 42.10 7.43 -20.23
N LEU A 198 42.59 7.87 -21.39
CA LEU A 198 41.74 8.39 -22.46
C LEU A 198 40.93 7.27 -23.16
N LEU A 199 41.48 6.06 -23.22
CA LEU A 199 40.82 4.88 -23.76
C LEU A 199 39.76 4.32 -22.79
N GLU A 200 40.09 4.21 -21.49
CA GLU A 200 39.25 3.56 -20.48
C GLU A 200 38.40 4.53 -19.65
N GLY A 201 38.79 5.80 -19.59
CA GLY A 201 38.09 6.90 -18.91
C GLY A 201 36.95 7.50 -19.73
N THR A 202 36.52 6.83 -20.80
CA THR A 202 35.28 7.20 -21.48
C THR A 202 34.07 6.84 -20.59
N PRO A 203 33.18 7.79 -20.26
CA PRO A 203 32.03 7.51 -19.42
C PRO A 203 31.13 6.51 -20.15
N LYS A 204 30.87 5.37 -19.50
CA LYS A 204 29.97 4.36 -20.08
C LYS A 204 28.55 4.87 -19.97
N VAL A 205 27.83 4.87 -21.09
CA VAL A 205 26.40 5.21 -21.10
C VAL A 205 25.66 4.06 -20.46
N LYS A 206 25.06 4.28 -19.30
CA LYS A 206 24.12 3.32 -18.69
C LYS A 206 22.71 3.76 -19.04
N GLU A 207 22.01 2.89 -19.74
CA GLU A 207 20.60 3.08 -20.04
C GLU A 207 19.76 2.76 -18.78
N TYR A 208 19.17 3.79 -18.17
CA TYR A 208 18.14 3.60 -17.15
C TYR A 208 16.78 3.59 -17.84
N LEU A 209 16.12 2.44 -17.83
CA LEU A 209 14.72 2.32 -18.24
C LEU A 209 13.84 2.78 -17.08
N VAL A 210 13.52 4.07 -17.03
CA VAL A 210 12.57 4.61 -16.05
C VAL A 210 11.17 4.39 -16.61
N ASP A 211 10.49 3.38 -16.05
CA ASP A 211 9.13 3.02 -16.43
C ASP A 211 8.16 3.62 -15.41
N SER A 212 7.34 4.59 -15.85
CA SER A 212 6.36 5.26 -14.97
C SER A 212 5.39 4.26 -14.34
N ARG A 213 5.11 3.14 -15.02
CA ARG A 213 4.30 2.05 -14.47
C ARG A 213 5.01 1.33 -13.32
N LYS A 214 6.32 1.07 -13.47
CA LYS A 214 7.11 0.46 -12.39
C LYS A 214 7.16 1.34 -11.15
N GLU A 215 7.25 2.67 -11.30
CA GLU A 215 7.24 3.56 -10.14
C GLU A 215 5.87 3.56 -9.45
N ILE A 216 4.75 3.56 -10.20
CA ILE A 216 3.41 3.41 -9.60
C ILE A 216 3.26 2.07 -8.89
N ASP A 217 3.66 0.96 -9.54
CA ASP A 217 3.60 -0.38 -8.95
C ASP A 217 4.48 -0.49 -7.69
N LYS A 218 5.65 0.14 -7.70
CA LYS A 218 6.55 0.22 -6.54
C LYS A 218 5.93 1.00 -5.38
N GLN A 219 5.35 2.17 -5.65
CA GLN A 219 4.69 2.99 -4.62
C GLN A 219 3.43 2.31 -4.09
N LEU A 220 2.67 1.63 -4.96
CA LEU A 220 1.51 0.83 -4.57
C LEU A 220 1.93 -0.33 -3.65
N LYS A 221 2.98 -1.08 -4.03
CA LYS A 221 3.53 -2.15 -3.19
C LYS A 221 3.99 -1.63 -1.84
N GLN A 222 4.73 -0.53 -1.79
CA GLN A 222 5.16 0.11 -0.55
C GLN A 222 3.97 0.52 0.34
N SER A 223 2.92 1.09 -0.26
CA SER A 223 1.71 1.48 0.46
C SER A 223 0.96 0.27 1.02
N CYS A 224 0.89 -0.84 0.27
CA CYS A 224 0.29 -2.09 0.73
C CYS A 224 1.10 -2.72 1.87
N GLU A 225 2.43 -2.76 1.76
CA GLU A 225 3.31 -3.29 2.81
C GLU A 225 3.20 -2.46 4.11
N ALA A 226 3.17 -1.14 4.00
CA ALA A 226 2.97 -0.24 5.13
C ALA A 226 1.60 -0.46 5.81
N PHE A 227 0.54 -0.62 5.01
CA PHE A 227 -0.79 -0.97 5.51
C PHE A 227 -0.79 -2.31 6.25
N ILE A 228 -0.21 -3.36 5.65
CA ILE A 228 -0.15 -4.71 6.23
C ILE A 228 0.60 -4.69 7.56
N ALA A 229 1.74 -3.99 7.62
CA ALA A 229 2.53 -3.83 8.84
C ALA A 229 1.74 -3.10 9.93
N HIS A 230 1.08 -1.99 9.58
CA HIS A 230 0.25 -1.23 10.51
C HIS A 230 -0.95 -2.03 11.02
N ALA A 231 -1.68 -2.70 10.14
CA ALA A 231 -2.82 -3.55 10.50
C ALA A 231 -2.37 -4.71 11.42
N THR A 232 -1.22 -5.32 11.14
CA THR A 232 -0.66 -6.39 11.98
C THR A 232 -0.28 -5.85 13.37
N SER A 233 0.41 -4.70 13.43
CA SER A 233 0.76 -4.04 14.69
C SER A 233 -0.47 -3.64 15.52
N LEU A 234 -1.55 -3.20 14.87
CA LEU A 234 -2.79 -2.84 15.55
C LEU A 234 -3.49 -4.04 16.21
N LEU A 235 -3.33 -5.24 15.62
CA LEU A 235 -3.94 -6.48 16.07
C LEU A 235 -3.09 -7.22 17.11
N ILE A 236 -1.78 -7.33 16.88
CA ILE A 236 -0.85 -8.18 17.65
C ILE A 236 0.44 -7.45 18.06
N GLY A 237 0.49 -6.12 18.05
CA GLY A 237 1.71 -5.38 18.38
C GLY A 237 2.27 -5.66 19.78
N ASN A 238 1.38 -5.93 20.75
CA ASN A 238 1.74 -6.38 22.09
C ASN A 238 2.42 -7.77 22.07
N VAL A 239 1.89 -8.71 21.30
CA VAL A 239 2.49 -10.04 21.09
C VAL A 239 3.84 -9.92 20.36
N GLN A 240 3.93 -9.10 19.32
CA GLN A 240 5.19 -8.90 18.57
C GLN A 240 6.30 -8.32 19.45
N THR A 241 5.99 -7.30 20.26
CA THR A 241 6.96 -6.70 21.19
C THR A 241 7.43 -7.71 22.23
N TRP A 242 6.52 -8.59 22.68
CA TRP A 242 6.87 -9.66 23.59
C TRP A 242 7.74 -10.74 22.93
N ILE A 243 7.40 -11.15 21.69
CA ILE A 243 8.19 -12.11 20.91
C ILE A 243 9.63 -11.59 20.74
N GLU A 244 9.80 -10.33 20.32
CA GLU A 244 11.13 -9.73 20.14
C GLU A 244 11.97 -9.75 21.43
N LYS A 245 11.36 -9.40 22.56
CA LYS A 245 12.03 -9.44 23.87
C LYS A 245 12.42 -10.87 24.26
N SER A 246 11.49 -11.81 24.11
CA SER A 246 11.71 -13.22 24.43
C SER A 246 12.76 -13.85 23.52
N GLU A 247 12.77 -13.55 22.23
CA GLU A 247 13.80 -14.02 21.29
C GLU A 247 15.18 -13.47 21.62
N HIS A 248 15.29 -12.20 22.02
CA HIS A 248 16.56 -11.61 22.43
C HIS A 248 17.17 -12.35 23.62
N ILE A 249 16.36 -12.71 24.60
CA ILE A 249 16.79 -13.49 25.76
C ILE A 249 17.16 -14.92 25.37
N LEU A 250 16.35 -15.58 24.54
CA LEU A 250 16.69 -16.91 24.03
C LEU A 250 18.02 -16.92 23.26
N LYS A 251 18.34 -15.85 22.52
CA LYS A 251 19.64 -15.67 21.85
C LYS A 251 20.78 -15.46 22.84
N ILE A 252 20.57 -14.67 23.91
CA ILE A 252 21.57 -14.51 24.99
C ILE A 252 21.86 -15.85 25.66
N ILE A 253 20.81 -16.61 25.99
CA ILE A 253 20.94 -17.95 26.60
C ILE A 253 21.73 -18.90 25.70
N GLN A 254 21.48 -18.87 24.38
CA GLN A 254 22.23 -19.69 23.40
C GLN A 254 23.69 -19.23 23.23
N ALA A 255 23.98 -17.94 23.37
CA ALA A 255 25.32 -17.39 23.22
C ALA A 255 26.21 -17.63 24.45
N GLU A 256 25.62 -17.64 25.65
CA GLU A 256 26.39 -17.72 26.90
C GLU A 256 26.79 -19.14 27.34
N ASN A 257 26.20 -20.22 26.80
CA ASN A 257 26.55 -21.63 27.11
C ASN A 257 26.93 -21.88 28.60
N ALA A 258 26.22 -21.23 29.52
CA ALA A 258 26.48 -21.33 30.95
C ALA A 258 25.31 -22.07 31.63
N PRO A 259 25.58 -23.06 32.50
CA PRO A 259 24.58 -23.93 33.12
C PRO A 259 23.88 -23.25 34.31
N ASN A 260 23.49 -21.98 34.17
CA ASN A 260 22.69 -21.30 35.19
C ASN A 260 21.22 -21.32 34.75
N GLN A 261 20.49 -22.27 35.32
CA GLN A 261 19.04 -22.49 35.24
C GLN A 261 18.15 -21.27 35.61
N GLU A 262 18.71 -20.08 35.83
CA GLU A 262 17.99 -18.89 36.31
C GLU A 262 17.57 -17.92 35.20
N LEU A 263 18.17 -18.01 34.01
CA LEU A 263 17.77 -17.21 32.84
C LEU A 263 16.78 -18.01 31.99
N THR A 264 15.57 -18.24 32.51
CA THR A 264 14.43 -18.67 31.71
C THR A 264 13.57 -17.47 31.36
N VAL A 265 12.84 -17.52 30.23
CA VAL A 265 11.89 -16.45 29.88
C VAL A 265 10.85 -16.31 31.00
N ALA A 266 10.46 -17.44 31.61
CA ALA A 266 9.54 -17.51 32.76
C ALA A 266 10.08 -16.87 34.06
N GLY A 267 11.41 -16.81 34.25
CA GLY A 267 12.05 -16.18 35.41
C GLY A 267 12.03 -14.65 35.39
N GLN A 268 11.71 -14.04 34.25
CA GLN A 268 11.66 -12.58 34.11
C GLN A 268 10.25 -12.05 34.37
N ASP A 269 10.16 -10.83 34.94
CA ASP A 269 8.87 -10.25 35.36
C ASP A 269 7.84 -10.10 34.23
N PHE A 270 8.29 -10.00 32.96
CA PHE A 270 7.40 -9.91 31.80
C PHE A 270 7.01 -11.27 31.22
N GLY A 271 7.71 -12.35 31.61
CA GLY A 271 7.45 -13.72 31.16
C GLY A 271 6.66 -14.55 32.18
N LYS A 272 6.22 -13.96 33.30
CA LYS A 272 5.29 -14.63 34.22
C LYS A 272 4.02 -15.05 33.47
N ALA A 273 3.56 -16.28 33.71
CA ALA A 273 2.42 -16.87 33.01
C ALA A 273 1.17 -15.96 32.98
N ASN A 274 0.87 -15.28 34.09
CA ASN A 274 -0.25 -14.34 34.19
C ASN A 274 -0.13 -13.13 33.23
N VAL A 275 1.08 -12.62 33.02
CA VAL A 275 1.31 -11.47 32.12
C VAL A 275 1.16 -11.92 30.67
N VAL A 276 1.70 -13.09 30.32
CA VAL A 276 1.57 -13.67 28.98
C VAL A 276 0.12 -14.02 28.67
N ALA A 277 -0.63 -14.60 29.62
CA ALA A 277 -2.06 -14.85 29.50
C ALA A 277 -2.84 -13.55 29.22
N GLY A 278 -2.50 -12.47 29.91
CA GLY A 278 -3.07 -11.14 29.68
C GLY A 278 -2.80 -10.62 28.27
N ILE A 279 -1.56 -10.74 27.78
CA ILE A 279 -1.17 -10.33 26.42
C ILE A 279 -1.93 -11.14 25.36
N VAL A 280 -2.05 -12.46 25.55
CA VAL A 280 -2.79 -13.35 24.64
C VAL A 280 -4.28 -13.01 24.63
N SER A 281 -4.88 -12.82 25.80
CA SER A 281 -6.30 -12.45 25.92
C SER A 281 -6.59 -11.10 25.27
N GLU A 282 -5.72 -10.11 25.47
CA GLU A 282 -5.82 -8.80 24.83
C GLU A 282 -5.67 -8.91 23.30
N ALA A 283 -4.72 -9.71 22.81
CA ALA A 283 -4.56 -9.97 21.38
C ALA A 283 -5.81 -10.62 20.76
N GLN A 284 -6.41 -11.62 21.41
CA GLN A 284 -7.66 -12.24 20.97
C GLN A 284 -8.82 -11.23 20.95
N LYS A 285 -8.90 -10.35 21.95
CA LYS A 285 -9.90 -9.27 21.99
C LYS A 285 -9.70 -8.26 20.85
N ASN A 286 -8.46 -7.87 20.57
CA ASN A 286 -8.11 -6.99 19.46
C ASN A 286 -8.47 -7.63 18.11
N ILE A 287 -8.20 -8.92 17.94
CA ILE A 287 -8.58 -9.69 16.75
C ILE A 287 -10.10 -9.68 16.56
N LYS A 288 -10.90 -9.91 17.61
CA LYS A 288 -12.37 -9.92 17.52
C LYS A 288 -12.98 -8.55 17.22
N SER A 289 -12.42 -7.49 17.79
CA SER A 289 -12.98 -6.13 17.67
C SER A 289 -12.51 -5.37 16.44
N LYS A 290 -11.20 -5.38 16.15
CA LYS A 290 -10.60 -4.53 15.13
C LYS A 290 -10.58 -5.14 13.72
N ILE A 291 -10.63 -6.47 13.59
CA ILE A 291 -10.70 -7.11 12.25
C ILE A 291 -11.96 -6.67 11.49
N PRO A 292 -13.18 -6.69 12.07
CA PRO A 292 -14.38 -6.20 11.39
C PRO A 292 -14.28 -4.73 10.98
N GLU A 293 -13.68 -3.88 11.81
CA GLU A 293 -13.47 -2.46 11.51
C GLU A 293 -12.54 -2.29 10.30
N ILE A 294 -11.40 -2.98 10.29
CA ILE A 294 -10.45 -2.94 9.17
C ILE A 294 -11.11 -3.45 7.88
N GLN A 295 -11.86 -4.55 7.95
CA GLN A 295 -12.56 -5.12 6.79
C GLN A 295 -13.64 -4.19 6.26
N ARG A 296 -14.42 -3.54 7.14
CA ARG A 296 -15.41 -2.53 6.76
C ARG A 296 -14.74 -1.36 6.03
N SER A 297 -13.64 -0.83 6.56
CA SER A 297 -12.89 0.23 5.88
C SER A 297 -12.32 -0.27 4.54
N MET A 298 -11.78 -1.47 4.46
CA MET A 298 -11.29 -2.04 3.20
C MET A 298 -12.41 -2.13 2.15
N GLN A 299 -13.60 -2.58 2.55
CA GLN A 299 -14.78 -2.66 1.68
C GLN A 299 -15.21 -1.28 1.17
N LEU A 300 -15.24 -0.29 2.05
CA LEU A 300 -15.62 1.09 1.72
C LEU A 300 -14.68 1.73 0.69
N TYR A 301 -13.36 1.48 0.81
CA TYR A 301 -12.36 2.10 -0.06
C TYR A 301 -12.11 1.33 -1.36
N LEU A 302 -12.00 -0.01 -1.32
CA LEU A 302 -11.55 -0.81 -2.46
C LEU A 302 -12.71 -1.35 -3.31
N ALA A 303 -13.90 -1.53 -2.71
CA ALA A 303 -15.14 -2.00 -3.35
C ALA A 303 -15.02 -3.26 -4.24
N ASN A 304 -13.91 -4.00 -4.13
CA ASN A 304 -13.61 -5.22 -4.87
C ASN A 304 -13.13 -6.29 -3.86
N ARG A 305 -13.99 -7.28 -3.67
CA ARG A 305 -13.77 -8.41 -2.75
C ARG A 305 -12.48 -9.18 -3.03
N GLU A 306 -12.06 -9.30 -4.28
CA GLU A 306 -10.82 -10.01 -4.62
C GLU A 306 -9.59 -9.22 -4.18
N THR A 307 -9.59 -7.90 -4.39
CA THR A 307 -8.50 -7.02 -3.96
C THR A 307 -8.43 -6.96 -2.44
N GLU A 308 -9.57 -6.89 -1.77
CA GLU A 308 -9.68 -6.97 -0.30
C GLU A 308 -9.08 -8.28 0.23
N PHE A 309 -9.46 -9.42 -0.37
CA PHE A 309 -8.93 -10.72 0.01
C PHE A 309 -7.42 -10.82 -0.18
N ILE A 310 -6.90 -10.36 -1.33
CA ILE A 310 -5.46 -10.36 -1.62
C ILE A 310 -4.70 -9.50 -0.60
N LEU A 311 -5.22 -8.33 -0.24
CA LEU A 311 -4.56 -7.42 0.71
C LEU A 311 -4.65 -7.92 2.17
N PHE A 312 -5.75 -8.58 2.55
CA PHE A 312 -5.93 -9.10 3.90
C PHE A 312 -5.20 -10.43 4.16
N ARG A 313 -4.96 -11.23 3.11
CA ARG A 313 -4.28 -12.53 3.23
C ARG A 313 -2.90 -12.45 3.92
N PRO A 314 -2.00 -11.51 3.58
CA PRO A 314 -0.75 -11.32 4.31
C PRO A 314 -0.93 -11.00 5.80
N VAL A 315 -1.93 -10.17 6.15
CA VAL A 315 -2.24 -9.85 7.56
C VAL A 315 -2.61 -11.12 8.32
N LYS A 316 -3.51 -11.93 7.75
CA LYS A 316 -3.90 -13.22 8.31
C LYS A 316 -2.71 -14.15 8.53
N ASN A 317 -1.81 -14.25 7.54
CA ASN A 317 -0.61 -15.09 7.65
C ASN A 317 0.33 -14.60 8.75
N ASN A 318 0.54 -13.28 8.87
CA ASN A 318 1.37 -12.71 9.92
C ASN A 318 0.82 -12.99 11.33
N LEU A 319 -0.51 -12.93 11.50
CA LEU A 319 -1.16 -13.29 12.77
C LEU A 319 -0.85 -14.74 13.14
N ILE A 320 -1.11 -15.68 12.23
CA ILE A 320 -0.88 -17.11 12.46
C ILE A 320 0.61 -17.35 12.78
N ASN A 321 1.52 -16.75 12.01
CA ASN A 321 2.97 -16.89 12.24
C ASN A 321 3.40 -16.35 13.61
N ALA A 322 2.83 -15.24 14.08
CA ALA A 322 3.14 -14.71 15.40
C ALA A 322 2.69 -15.66 16.53
N PHE A 323 1.51 -16.28 16.43
CA PHE A 323 1.07 -17.28 17.40
C PHE A 323 1.90 -18.57 17.34
N VAL A 324 2.38 -18.98 16.15
CA VAL A 324 3.33 -20.09 16.02
C VAL A 324 4.66 -19.76 16.71
N GLN A 325 5.18 -18.55 16.55
CA GLN A 325 6.41 -18.11 17.23
C GLN A 325 6.22 -18.04 18.75
N LEU A 326 5.08 -17.51 19.20
CA LEU A 326 4.70 -17.48 20.61
C LEU A 326 4.72 -18.90 21.21
N ASP A 327 4.06 -19.86 20.56
CA ASP A 327 4.01 -21.26 20.99
C ASP A 327 5.42 -21.89 21.06
N GLN A 328 6.26 -21.66 20.04
CA GLN A 328 7.64 -22.12 20.03
C GLN A 328 8.49 -21.53 21.18
N ILE A 329 8.25 -20.27 21.55
CA ILE A 329 8.94 -19.62 22.66
C ILE A 329 8.45 -20.18 23.99
N LEU A 330 7.16 -20.49 24.14
CA LEU A 330 6.63 -21.14 25.34
C LEU A 330 7.24 -22.54 25.55
N LEU A 331 7.41 -23.32 24.47
CA LEU A 331 8.05 -24.63 24.54
C LEU A 331 9.55 -24.55 24.91
N LYS A 332 10.27 -23.54 24.41
CA LYS A 332 11.71 -23.35 24.66
C LYS A 332 12.03 -22.57 25.93
N GLY A 333 11.07 -21.81 26.45
CA GLY A 333 11.26 -20.83 27.52
C GLY A 333 11.23 -21.38 28.94
N GLY A 334 11.10 -22.70 29.11
CA GLY A 334 11.12 -23.37 30.40
C GLY A 334 9.81 -23.25 31.20
N TYR A 335 8.67 -23.06 30.52
CA TYR A 335 7.36 -22.99 31.15
C TYR A 335 6.88 -24.37 31.59
N THR A 336 6.32 -24.48 32.80
CA THR A 336 5.72 -25.72 33.28
C THR A 336 4.37 -26.00 32.60
N ASP A 337 3.89 -27.24 32.64
CA ASP A 337 2.59 -27.60 32.08
C ASP A 337 1.43 -26.82 32.74
N GLU A 338 1.57 -26.47 34.03
CA GLU A 338 0.62 -25.62 34.75
C GLU A 338 0.64 -24.17 34.24
N ASP A 339 1.84 -23.62 33.96
CA ASP A 339 1.98 -22.29 33.37
C ASP A 339 1.41 -22.23 31.95
N GLN A 340 1.57 -23.29 31.16
CA GLN A 340 0.99 -23.38 29.81
C GLN A 340 -0.54 -23.43 29.85
N LEU A 341 -1.11 -24.16 30.81
CA LEU A 341 -2.55 -24.18 31.08
C LEU A 341 -3.09 -22.80 31.50
N LEU A 342 -2.33 -22.05 32.30
CA LEU A 342 -2.68 -20.69 32.71
C LEU A 342 -2.61 -19.69 31.56
N ILE A 343 -1.63 -19.83 30.67
CA ILE A 343 -1.47 -18.96 29.49
C ILE A 343 -2.60 -19.21 28.48
N ALA A 344 -3.08 -20.46 28.39
CA ALA A 344 -4.16 -20.88 27.50
C ALA A 344 -3.95 -20.36 26.05
N CYS A 345 -2.72 -20.52 25.54
CA CYS A 345 -2.36 -20.05 24.21
C CYS A 345 -3.23 -20.77 23.16
N PRO A 346 -3.94 -20.05 22.28
CA PRO A 346 -4.74 -20.67 21.24
C PRO A 346 -3.84 -21.34 20.21
N SER A 347 -4.26 -22.49 19.71
CA SER A 347 -3.55 -23.14 18.60
C SER A 347 -3.63 -22.28 17.33
N PRO A 348 -2.67 -22.40 16.40
CA PRO A 348 -2.73 -21.64 15.13
C PRO A 348 -4.00 -21.95 14.33
N GLU A 349 -4.56 -23.16 14.44
CA GLU A 349 -5.84 -23.54 13.85
C GLU A 349 -7.01 -22.82 14.52
N GLN A 350 -7.00 -22.70 15.85
CA GLN A 350 -8.03 -21.96 16.59
C GLN A 350 -8.03 -20.46 16.23
N ILE A 351 -6.84 -19.86 16.06
CA ILE A 351 -6.72 -18.48 15.58
C ILE A 351 -7.22 -18.34 14.14
N ASN A 352 -6.89 -19.30 13.27
CA ASN A 352 -7.39 -19.29 11.89
C ASN A 352 -8.93 -19.38 11.84
N ILE A 353 -9.53 -20.26 12.65
CA ILE A 353 -10.99 -20.37 12.80
C ILE A 353 -11.55 -19.05 13.34
N LEU A 354 -10.94 -18.48 14.37
CA LEU A 354 -11.38 -17.21 14.95
C LEU A 354 -11.41 -16.09 13.91
N ILE A 355 -10.33 -15.93 13.14
CA ILE A 355 -10.25 -14.92 12.07
C ILE A 355 -11.34 -15.16 11.02
N CYS A 356 -11.53 -16.41 10.59
CA CYS A 356 -12.56 -16.77 9.61
C CYS A 356 -13.98 -16.47 10.13
N THR A 357 -14.30 -16.84 11.36
CA THR A 357 -15.62 -16.58 11.98
C THR A 357 -15.89 -15.08 12.09
N VAL A 358 -14.90 -14.30 12.54
CA VAL A 358 -15.02 -12.84 12.65
C VAL A 358 -15.17 -12.18 11.27
N SER A 359 -14.50 -12.73 10.25
CA SER A 359 -14.61 -12.25 8.86
C SER A 359 -15.93 -12.64 8.18
N LEU A 360 -16.57 -13.72 8.60
CA LEU A 360 -17.88 -14.15 8.09
C LEU A 360 -19.01 -13.39 8.78
N GLY A 361 -18.86 -13.03 10.06
CA GLY A 361 -19.82 -12.21 10.78
C GLY A 361 -20.01 -10.82 10.15
N SER A 362 -18.92 -10.18 9.71
CA SER A 362 -18.98 -8.92 8.96
C SER A 362 -19.69 -9.05 7.60
N ALA A 363 -19.55 -10.21 6.94
CA ALA A 363 -20.27 -10.51 5.70
C ALA A 363 -21.77 -10.76 5.91
N GLN A 364 -22.18 -11.41 7.02
CA GLN A 364 -23.58 -11.64 7.34
C GLN A 364 -24.31 -10.37 7.82
N ASP A 365 -23.67 -9.49 8.59
CA ASP A 365 -24.29 -8.22 8.99
C ASP A 365 -24.58 -7.28 7.80
N SER A 366 -23.83 -7.42 6.70
CA SER A 366 -24.14 -6.74 5.44
C SER A 366 -25.36 -7.32 4.72
N VAL A 367 -25.71 -8.59 4.98
CA VAL A 367 -26.85 -9.30 4.38
C VAL A 367 -28.10 -9.23 5.27
N VAL A 368 -27.95 -9.14 6.59
CA VAL A 368 -29.09 -9.09 7.54
C VAL A 368 -29.72 -7.69 7.63
N LYS A 369 -29.00 -6.65 7.18
CA LYS A 369 -29.58 -5.31 6.92
C LYS A 369 -30.06 -5.12 5.46
N SER A 370 -30.07 -6.17 4.64
CA SER A 370 -30.56 -6.14 3.25
C SER A 370 -32.05 -6.42 3.14
#